data_AF-A0A2K5J3F2-F1
#
_entry.id   AF-A0A2K5J3F2-F1
#
_cell.length_a   1.000
_cell.length_b   1.000
_cell.length_c   1.000
_cell.angle_alpha   90.00
_cell.angle_beta   90.00
_cell.angle_gamma   90.00
#
_symmetry.space_group_name_H-M   'P 1'
#
loop_
_entity.id
_entity.type
_entity.pdbx_description
1 polymer ?
#
loop_
_entity_poly.entity_id
_entity_poly.type
_entity_poly.pdbx_seq_one_letter_code
_entity_poly.pdbx_strand_id
1 'polypeptide(L)'
;MLLLAAAFLVAFVLLLYMVSPLISPKPLALPGAHVVVTGGSSGIGKCIAIECYKQGAFITLVARNEVVLCISVDVSQDYNQVENVIKQAQEKLGPVDMLVNCAGMAMSGKFEDLEVSTFEVKPYNVYITVAYPPDTDTPGFAEENRTKPLETRLISETTSVCKPEQVAKQIVKDAIQGNFNSSLGSDGYMLSALTCGMAPVTSITEGLQQVVTMGLFRTIALFYLGSFDSIVRRCMMQREKSEIADKTA
;
A
#
# COMPACT_ATOMS: atom_id res chain seq x y z
N MET A 1 40.29 15.15 -15.13
CA MET A 1 38.99 15.66 -14.61
C MET A 1 37.95 14.55 -14.45
N LEU A 2 37.71 13.68 -15.44
CA LEU A 2 36.69 12.61 -15.37
C LEU A 2 36.89 11.65 -14.17
N LEU A 3 38.12 11.19 -13.91
CA LEU A 3 38.47 10.32 -12.78
C LEU A 3 38.26 11.00 -11.42
N LEU A 4 38.57 12.30 -11.31
CA LEU A 4 38.36 13.09 -10.10
C LEU A 4 36.86 13.30 -9.83
N ALA A 5 36.08 13.57 -10.88
CA ALA A 5 34.63 13.67 -10.77
C ALA A 5 33.97 12.33 -10.38
N ALA A 6 34.43 11.22 -10.95
CA ALA A 6 33.96 9.88 -10.60
C ALA A 6 34.32 9.52 -9.14
N ALA A 7 35.54 9.82 -8.69
CA ALA A 7 35.96 9.57 -7.31
C ALA A 7 35.14 10.41 -6.30
N PHE A 8 34.84 11.68 -6.63
CA PHE A 8 34.00 12.53 -5.80
C PHE A 8 32.55 12.01 -5.75
N LEU A 9 32.00 11.59 -6.88
CA LEU A 9 30.66 10.97 -6.94
C LEU A 9 30.59 9.70 -6.09
N VAL A 10 31.59 8.83 -6.19
CA VAL A 10 31.65 7.59 -5.38
C VAL A 10 31.77 7.93 -3.90
N ALA A 11 32.66 8.85 -3.51
CA ALA A 11 32.79 9.29 -2.13
C ALA A 11 31.50 9.93 -1.59
N PHE A 12 30.80 10.70 -2.43
CA PHE A 12 29.50 11.30 -2.09
C PHE A 12 28.43 10.23 -1.89
N VAL A 13 28.29 9.26 -2.80
CA VAL A 13 27.34 8.14 -2.66
C VAL A 13 27.64 7.30 -1.42
N LEU A 14 28.92 7.02 -1.14
CA LEU A 14 29.34 6.32 0.07
C LEU A 14 28.99 7.12 1.33
N LEU A 15 29.19 8.43 1.33
CA LEU A 15 28.78 9.30 2.44
C LEU A 15 27.27 9.27 2.65
N LEU A 16 26.46 9.36 1.59
CA LEU A 16 25.00 9.27 1.69
C LEU A 16 24.57 7.91 2.25
N TYR A 17 25.23 6.83 1.83
CA TYR A 17 24.99 5.49 2.37
C TYR A 17 25.33 5.40 3.87
N MET A 18 26.45 5.99 4.29
CA MET A 18 26.85 6.03 5.71
C MET A 18 25.93 6.89 6.58
N VAL A 19 25.34 7.95 6.02
CA VAL A 19 24.42 8.85 6.73
C VAL A 19 22.98 8.32 6.74
N SER A 20 22.59 7.46 5.78
CA SER A 20 21.24 6.92 5.68
C SER A 20 20.69 6.32 6.99
N PRO A 21 21.44 5.52 7.78
CA PRO A 21 20.94 4.95 9.03
C PRO A 21 20.57 6.00 10.10
N LEU A 22 21.08 7.24 10.00
CA LEU A 22 20.77 8.31 10.95
C LEU A 22 19.36 8.89 10.76
N ILE A 23 18.77 8.73 9.58
CA ILE A 23 17.43 9.21 9.25
C ILE A 23 16.41 8.08 9.08
N SER A 24 16.87 6.83 8.95
CA SER A 24 16.00 5.69 8.77
C SER A 24 15.21 5.34 10.04
N PRO A 25 13.95 4.87 9.89
CA PRO A 25 13.18 4.32 10.98
C PRO A 25 13.94 3.19 11.69
N LYS A 26 13.71 3.05 13.00
CA LYS A 26 14.12 1.81 13.69
C LYS A 26 13.14 0.70 13.32
N PRO A 27 13.61 -0.45 12.81
CA PRO A 27 12.71 -1.53 12.44
C PRO A 27 11.92 -2.07 13.64
N LEU A 28 10.65 -2.41 13.43
CA LEU A 28 9.81 -3.05 14.42
C LEU A 28 10.20 -4.53 14.58
N ALA A 29 10.45 -4.98 15.81
CA ALA A 29 10.66 -6.40 16.08
C ALA A 29 9.30 -7.09 16.25
N LEU A 30 8.93 -8.01 15.34
CA LEU A 30 7.68 -8.77 15.43
C LEU A 30 7.62 -9.83 16.55
N PRO A 31 8.71 -10.52 16.93
CA PRO A 31 8.63 -11.50 18.01
C PRO A 31 8.14 -10.87 19.33
N GLY A 32 6.97 -11.30 19.80
CA GLY A 32 6.31 -10.77 20.99
C GLY A 32 5.53 -9.48 20.79
N ALA A 33 5.54 -8.89 19.59
CA ALA A 33 4.77 -7.68 19.28
C ALA A 33 3.27 -8.00 19.17
N HIS A 34 2.42 -7.05 19.57
CA HIS A 34 0.99 -7.14 19.40
C HIS A 34 0.54 -6.39 18.14
N VAL A 35 0.01 -7.14 17.17
CA VAL A 35 -0.47 -6.62 15.88
C VAL A 35 -2.00 -6.72 15.84
N VAL A 36 -2.66 -5.58 15.63
CA VAL A 36 -4.10 -5.51 15.40
C VAL A 36 -4.36 -5.43 13.90
N VAL A 37 -5.21 -6.30 13.35
CA VAL A 37 -5.54 -6.32 11.91
C VAL A 37 -7.05 -6.17 11.71
N THR A 38 -7.47 -5.02 11.19
CA THR A 38 -8.85 -4.82 10.73
C THR A 38 -9.04 -5.47 9.36
N GLY A 39 -10.24 -6.01 9.08
CA GLY A 39 -10.47 -6.78 7.86
C GLY A 39 -9.73 -8.13 7.81
N GLY A 40 -9.18 -8.60 8.93
CA GLY A 40 -8.32 -9.78 8.99
C GLY A 40 -9.00 -11.15 8.77
N SER A 41 -10.30 -11.18 8.45
CA SER A 41 -11.04 -12.43 8.20
C SER A 41 -10.85 -12.98 6.79
N SER A 42 -10.47 -12.15 5.82
CA SER A 42 -10.30 -12.56 4.42
C SER A 42 -9.23 -11.75 3.68
N GLY A 43 -8.93 -12.15 2.44
CA GLY A 43 -8.07 -11.39 1.53
C GLY A 43 -6.67 -11.08 2.08
N ILE A 44 -6.21 -9.86 1.79
CA ILE A 44 -4.87 -9.38 2.17
C ILE A 44 -4.73 -9.29 3.69
N GLY A 45 -5.74 -8.77 4.39
CA GLY A 45 -5.71 -8.62 5.85
C GLY A 45 -5.48 -9.95 6.57
N LYS A 46 -6.17 -11.02 6.14
CA LYS A 46 -5.93 -12.37 6.65
C LYS A 46 -4.49 -12.84 6.41
N CYS A 47 -3.95 -12.59 5.23
CA CYS A 47 -2.58 -12.98 4.90
C CYS A 47 -1.53 -12.18 5.70
N ILE A 48 -1.78 -10.89 5.97
CA ILE A 48 -0.95 -10.05 6.83
C ILE A 48 -0.93 -10.62 8.25
N ALA A 49 -2.10 -10.94 8.82
CA ALA A 49 -2.20 -11.54 10.14
C ALA A 49 -1.41 -12.86 10.24
N ILE A 50 -1.54 -13.74 9.24
CA ILE A 50 -0.80 -15.00 9.18
C ILE A 50 0.71 -14.76 9.08
N GLU A 51 1.14 -13.80 8.27
CA GLU A 51 2.56 -13.48 8.10
C GLU A 51 3.17 -12.93 9.39
N CYS A 52 2.50 -12.00 10.07
CA CYS A 52 2.95 -11.48 11.36
C CYS A 52 2.99 -12.58 12.43
N TYR A 53 1.97 -13.44 12.49
CA TYR A 53 1.93 -14.57 13.43
C TYR A 53 3.09 -15.54 13.22
N LYS A 54 3.42 -15.88 11.96
CA LYS A 54 4.58 -16.73 11.63
C LYS A 54 5.91 -16.16 12.10
N GLN A 55 6.00 -14.83 12.22
CA GLN A 55 7.18 -14.12 12.72
C GLN A 55 7.16 -13.91 14.24
N GLY A 56 6.19 -14.51 14.96
CA GLY A 56 6.14 -14.53 16.42
C GLY A 56 5.32 -13.43 17.07
N ALA A 57 4.50 -12.71 16.30
CA ALA A 57 3.60 -11.69 16.84
C ALA A 57 2.33 -12.28 17.45
N PHE A 58 1.79 -11.60 18.46
CA PHE A 58 0.43 -11.80 18.95
C PHE A 58 -0.55 -11.03 18.07
N ILE A 59 -1.64 -11.67 17.66
CA ILE A 59 -2.58 -11.08 16.69
C ILE A 59 -3.94 -10.85 17.35
N THR A 60 -4.45 -9.63 17.23
CA THR A 60 -5.88 -9.33 17.39
C THR A 60 -6.51 -9.13 16.02
N LEU A 61 -7.50 -9.93 15.68
CA LEU A 61 -8.26 -9.78 14.44
C LEU A 61 -9.51 -8.94 14.70
N VAL A 62 -9.75 -7.95 13.84
CA VAL A 62 -10.95 -7.12 13.87
C VAL A 62 -11.76 -7.37 12.59
N ALA A 63 -12.87 -8.09 12.71
CA ALA A 63 -13.71 -8.47 11.58
C ALA A 63 -15.16 -8.76 12.01
N ARG A 64 -16.11 -8.55 11.08
CA ARG A 64 -17.54 -8.64 11.39
C ARG A 64 -18.06 -10.05 11.71
N ASN A 65 -17.48 -11.12 11.14
CA ASN A 65 -18.18 -12.41 10.96
C ASN A 65 -17.51 -13.72 11.46
N GLU A 66 -16.42 -13.76 12.24
CA GLU A 66 -15.82 -15.06 12.67
C GLU A 66 -15.15 -15.08 14.07
N VAL A 67 -14.94 -16.28 14.62
CA VAL A 67 -14.53 -16.58 16.01
C VAL A 67 -13.12 -17.22 16.08
N VAL A 68 -12.04 -16.43 16.09
CA VAL A 68 -10.72 -16.84 16.60
C VAL A 68 -10.04 -15.61 17.21
N LEU A 69 -10.05 -15.46 18.55
CA LEU A 69 -9.67 -14.20 19.27
C LEU A 69 -9.97 -12.93 18.42
N CYS A 70 -11.18 -12.91 17.83
CA CYS A 70 -11.63 -11.84 16.98
C CYS A 70 -12.44 -10.89 17.84
N ILE A 71 -12.17 -9.59 17.74
CA ILE A 71 -13.06 -8.58 18.28
C ILE A 71 -13.85 -8.03 17.09
N SER A 72 -15.13 -8.42 17.01
CA SER A 72 -16.01 -7.91 15.96
C SER A 72 -16.37 -6.46 16.22
N VAL A 73 -16.04 -5.59 15.28
CA VAL A 73 -16.46 -4.19 15.28
C VAL A 73 -16.59 -3.69 13.85
N ASP A 74 -17.60 -2.88 13.62
CA ASP A 74 -17.70 -2.09 12.40
C ASP A 74 -16.85 -0.82 12.56
N VAL A 75 -15.70 -0.81 11.88
CA VAL A 75 -14.75 0.33 11.93
C VAL A 75 -15.24 1.56 11.17
N SER A 76 -16.42 1.51 10.52
CA SER A 76 -16.98 2.62 9.74
C SER A 76 -17.95 3.51 10.50
N GLN A 77 -18.34 3.11 11.71
CA GLN A 77 -19.43 3.75 12.45
C GLN A 77 -18.89 4.52 13.65
N ASP A 78 -19.11 4.01 14.86
CA ASP A 78 -18.90 4.71 16.12
C ASP A 78 -17.45 4.57 16.63
N TYR A 79 -16.79 5.71 16.80
CA TYR A 79 -15.44 5.80 17.36
C TYR A 79 -15.35 5.13 18.74
N ASN A 80 -16.38 5.25 19.59
CA ASN A 80 -16.37 4.66 20.93
C ASN A 80 -16.33 3.13 20.88
N GLN A 81 -16.93 2.52 19.86
CA GLN A 81 -16.86 1.07 19.67
C GLN A 81 -15.45 0.64 19.30
N VAL A 82 -14.79 1.36 18.38
CA VAL A 82 -13.40 1.11 18.01
C VAL A 82 -12.48 1.28 19.22
N GLU A 83 -12.66 2.35 20.00
CA GLU A 83 -11.87 2.61 21.21
C GLU A 83 -12.00 1.47 22.23
N ASN A 84 -13.23 0.99 22.48
CA ASN A 84 -13.47 -0.13 23.39
C ASN A 84 -12.81 -1.43 22.91
N VAL A 85 -12.83 -1.69 21.60
CA VAL A 85 -12.15 -2.84 21.01
C VAL A 85 -10.64 -2.76 21.21
N ILE A 86 -10.04 -1.60 20.98
CA ILE A 86 -8.60 -1.41 21.19
C ILE A 86 -8.24 -1.57 22.67
N LYS A 87 -9.04 -1.04 23.60
CA LYS A 87 -8.85 -1.25 25.04
C LYS A 87 -8.88 -2.73 25.43
N GLN A 88 -9.87 -3.48 24.95
CA GLN A 88 -9.96 -4.92 25.22
C GLN A 88 -8.79 -5.71 24.63
N ALA A 89 -8.30 -5.31 23.45
CA ALA A 89 -7.12 -5.91 22.84
C ALA A 89 -5.87 -5.64 23.71
N GLN A 90 -5.74 -4.41 24.19
CA GLN A 90 -4.62 -3.99 25.04
C GLN A 90 -4.63 -4.68 26.41
N GLU A 91 -5.80 -4.86 27.01
CA GLU A 91 -5.96 -5.59 28.27
C GLU A 91 -5.51 -7.06 28.17
N LYS A 92 -5.71 -7.68 27.00
CA LYS A 92 -5.41 -9.11 26.79
C LYS A 92 -3.98 -9.38 26.34
N LEU A 93 -3.45 -8.56 25.43
CA LEU A 93 -2.18 -8.83 24.75
C LEU A 93 -1.13 -7.73 24.97
N GLY A 94 -1.45 -6.71 25.76
CA GLY A 94 -0.57 -5.57 25.99
C GLY A 94 -0.68 -4.48 24.93
N PRO A 95 0.16 -3.44 24.98
CA PRO A 95 0.12 -2.30 24.05
C PRO A 95 0.16 -2.76 22.59
N VAL A 96 -0.49 -2.02 21.69
CA VAL A 96 -0.49 -2.34 20.26
C VAL A 96 0.77 -1.77 19.64
N ASP A 97 1.61 -2.63 19.06
CA ASP A 97 2.86 -2.25 18.39
C ASP A 97 2.66 -1.97 16.90
N MET A 98 1.63 -2.56 16.28
CA MET A 98 1.29 -2.35 14.88
C MET A 98 -0.22 -2.45 14.65
N LEU A 99 -0.78 -1.48 13.93
CA LEU A 99 -2.17 -1.49 13.49
C LEU A 99 -2.23 -1.58 11.96
N VAL A 100 -2.92 -2.60 11.46
CA VAL A 100 -3.16 -2.82 10.03
C VAL A 100 -4.61 -2.47 9.74
N ASN A 101 -4.82 -1.33 9.09
CA ASN A 101 -6.16 -0.95 8.64
C ASN A 101 -6.46 -1.57 7.27
N CYS A 102 -6.99 -2.80 7.23
CA CYS A 102 -7.30 -3.55 6.00
C CYS A 102 -8.80 -3.86 5.84
N ALA A 103 -9.66 -3.22 6.62
CA ALA A 103 -11.11 -3.34 6.45
C ALA A 103 -11.58 -2.71 5.11
N GLY A 104 -12.41 -3.44 4.37
CA GLY A 104 -12.74 -3.22 2.95
C GLY A 104 -13.63 -2.03 2.60
N MET A 105 -13.33 -0.83 3.09
CA MET A 105 -13.82 0.41 2.47
C MET A 105 -12.64 1.36 2.30
N ALA A 106 -12.31 1.66 1.04
CA ALA A 106 -11.40 2.74 0.71
C ALA A 106 -12.05 4.04 1.20
N MET A 107 -11.59 4.57 2.32
CA MET A 107 -11.91 5.92 2.73
C MET A 107 -11.11 6.85 1.82
N SER A 108 -11.76 7.51 0.87
CA SER A 108 -11.15 8.59 0.10
C SER A 108 -10.94 9.79 1.03
N GLY A 109 -9.74 9.90 1.59
CA GLY A 109 -9.22 11.14 2.17
C GLY A 109 -8.43 11.92 1.13
N LYS A 110 -8.16 13.20 1.36
CA LYS A 110 -7.20 13.89 0.51
C LYS A 110 -5.80 13.37 0.80
N PHE A 111 -5.01 13.15 -0.23
CA PHE A 111 -3.63 12.68 -0.09
C PHE A 111 -2.79 13.61 0.80
N GLU A 112 -3.06 14.92 0.75
CA GLU A 112 -2.44 15.96 1.61
C GLU A 112 -2.71 15.75 3.11
N ASP A 113 -3.85 15.18 3.49
CA ASP A 113 -4.21 14.97 4.91
C ASP A 113 -3.37 13.83 5.55
N LEU A 114 -2.94 12.84 4.75
CA LEU A 114 -2.08 11.74 5.19
C LEU A 114 -0.66 12.20 5.49
N GLU A 115 -0.09 13.07 4.65
CA GLU A 115 1.26 13.60 4.84
C GLU A 115 1.37 14.40 6.15
N VAL A 116 0.39 15.27 6.42
CA VAL A 116 0.33 16.05 7.67
C VAL A 116 0.29 15.14 8.90
N SER A 117 -0.57 14.11 8.88
CA SER A 117 -0.70 13.17 10.00
C SER A 117 0.61 12.42 10.32
N THR A 118 1.44 12.15 9.30
CA THR A 118 2.72 11.45 9.49
C THR A 118 3.72 12.31 10.27
N PHE A 119 3.77 13.62 10.01
CA PHE A 119 4.65 14.53 10.75
C PHE A 119 4.20 14.72 12.20
N GLU A 120 2.89 14.71 12.46
CA GLU A 120 2.32 14.86 13.80
C GLU A 120 2.63 13.67 14.72
N VAL A 121 2.64 12.44 14.17
CA VAL A 121 2.87 11.23 14.96
C VAL A 121 4.35 10.87 15.13
N LYS A 122 5.23 11.44 14.31
CA LYS A 122 6.67 11.17 14.32
C LYS A 122 7.37 11.41 15.68
N PRO A 123 7.06 12.48 16.45
CA PRO A 123 7.63 12.67 17.80
C PRO A 123 7.28 11.56 18.79
N TYR A 124 6.21 10.82 18.54
CA TYR A 124 5.77 9.68 19.36
C TYR A 124 6.39 8.35 18.88
N ASN A 125 7.35 8.39 17.95
CA ASN A 125 7.98 7.20 17.36
C ASN A 125 6.96 6.26 16.69
N VAL A 126 5.93 6.84 16.08
CA VAL A 126 4.92 6.14 15.27
C VAL A 126 5.23 6.39 13.80
N TYR A 127 5.18 5.33 13.01
CA TYR A 127 5.41 5.36 11.57
C TYR A 127 4.15 4.89 10.83
N ILE A 128 3.91 5.47 9.66
CA ILE A 128 2.76 5.16 8.81
C ILE A 128 3.28 4.55 7.52
N THR A 129 2.69 3.43 7.11
CA THR A 129 2.92 2.79 5.81
C THR A 129 1.61 2.77 5.02
N VAL A 130 1.64 3.34 3.83
CA VAL A 130 0.55 3.33 2.86
C VAL A 130 0.82 2.23 1.84
N ALA A 131 -0.06 1.24 1.79
CA ALA A 131 0.05 0.13 0.86
C ALA A 131 -0.79 0.37 -0.41
N TYR A 132 -0.17 0.16 -1.57
CA TYR A 132 -0.79 0.20 -2.89
C TYR A 132 -0.77 -1.20 -3.50
N PRO A 133 -1.65 -2.12 -3.03
CA PRO A 133 -1.67 -3.48 -3.55
C PRO A 133 -2.09 -3.46 -5.03
N PRO A 134 -1.45 -4.27 -5.90
CA PRO A 134 -1.96 -4.50 -7.25
C PRO A 134 -3.25 -5.33 -7.21
N ASP A 135 -3.84 -5.61 -8.38
CA ASP A 135 -4.91 -6.59 -8.48
C ASP A 135 -4.50 -7.90 -7.81
N THR A 136 -5.26 -8.30 -6.79
CA THR A 136 -4.89 -9.40 -5.90
C THR A 136 -6.05 -10.39 -5.84
N ASP A 137 -5.75 -11.68 -5.99
CA ASP A 137 -6.73 -12.76 -5.95
C ASP A 137 -7.36 -12.86 -4.56
N THR A 138 -8.48 -12.16 -4.39
CA THR A 138 -9.21 -12.03 -3.14
C THR A 138 -10.71 -12.08 -3.39
N PRO A 139 -11.52 -12.45 -2.39
CA PRO A 139 -12.98 -12.35 -2.50
C PRO A 139 -13.46 -10.93 -2.84
N GLY A 140 -12.76 -9.90 -2.32
CA GLY A 140 -13.06 -8.50 -2.62
C GLY A 140 -12.85 -8.16 -4.10
N PHE A 141 -11.75 -8.63 -4.70
CA PHE A 141 -11.49 -8.44 -6.12
C PHE A 141 -12.52 -9.16 -7.01
N ALA A 142 -12.95 -10.37 -6.61
CA ALA A 142 -14.01 -11.08 -7.31
C ALA A 142 -15.36 -10.33 -7.25
N GLU A 143 -15.69 -9.71 -6.11
CA GLU A 143 -16.89 -8.87 -5.96
C GLU A 143 -16.81 -7.59 -6.80
N GLU A 144 -15.69 -6.88 -6.74
CA GLU A 144 -15.43 -5.67 -7.53
C GLU A 144 -15.59 -5.91 -9.03
N ASN A 145 -15.11 -7.05 -9.53
CA ASN A 145 -15.19 -7.41 -10.94
C ASN A 145 -16.63 -7.62 -11.46
N ARG A 146 -17.63 -7.79 -10.58
CA ARG A 146 -19.03 -7.95 -11.00
C ARG A 146 -19.62 -6.67 -11.58
N THR A 147 -19.21 -5.51 -11.07
CA THR A 147 -19.74 -4.20 -11.47
C THR A 147 -18.70 -3.31 -12.14
N LYS A 148 -17.46 -3.79 -12.27
CA LYS A 148 -16.35 -3.08 -12.90
C LYS A 148 -16.69 -2.68 -14.35
N PRO A 149 -16.59 -1.39 -14.71
CA PRO A 149 -16.77 -0.95 -16.09
C PRO A 149 -15.80 -1.67 -17.04
N LEU A 150 -16.23 -1.86 -18.29
CA LEU A 150 -15.45 -2.59 -19.29
C LEU A 150 -14.06 -2.00 -19.49
N GLU A 151 -13.94 -0.67 -19.54
CA GLU A 151 -12.67 0.04 -19.68
C GLU A 151 -11.72 -0.29 -18.54
N THR A 152 -12.19 -0.16 -17.30
CA THR A 152 -11.40 -0.43 -16.09
C THR A 152 -10.96 -1.89 -16.05
N ARG A 153 -11.83 -2.82 -16.46
CA ARG A 153 -11.49 -4.24 -16.56
C ARG A 153 -10.41 -4.51 -17.60
N LEU A 154 -10.53 -3.94 -18.81
CA LEU A 154 -9.52 -4.09 -19.85
C LEU A 154 -8.17 -3.46 -19.47
N ILE A 155 -8.18 -2.36 -18.74
CA ILE A 155 -6.96 -1.74 -18.19
C ILE A 155 -6.33 -2.65 -17.12
N SER A 156 -7.13 -3.15 -16.18
CA SER A 156 -6.72 -4.07 -15.11
C SER A 156 -6.13 -5.38 -15.65
N GLU A 157 -6.74 -5.97 -16.69
CA GLU A 157 -6.28 -7.19 -17.38
C GLU A 157 -4.91 -7.06 -18.07
N THR A 158 -4.34 -5.85 -18.21
CA THR A 158 -2.98 -5.65 -18.73
C THR A 158 -1.89 -6.12 -17.76
N THR A 159 -2.25 -6.32 -16.49
CA THR A 159 -1.33 -6.75 -15.43
C THR A 159 -1.75 -8.09 -14.84
N SER A 160 -0.78 -8.88 -14.37
CA SER A 160 -1.08 -10.18 -13.77
C SER A 160 -1.63 -10.03 -12.34
N VAL A 161 -2.67 -10.79 -12.02
CA VAL A 161 -3.22 -10.87 -10.67
C VAL A 161 -2.21 -11.52 -9.71
N CYS A 162 -1.96 -10.87 -8.58
CA CYS A 162 -1.01 -11.32 -7.56
C CYS A 162 -1.69 -12.21 -6.50
N LYS A 163 -0.90 -13.05 -5.85
CA LYS A 163 -1.38 -13.83 -4.70
C LYS A 163 -1.41 -12.96 -3.43
N PRO A 164 -2.45 -13.07 -2.58
CA PRO A 164 -2.57 -12.24 -1.38
C PRO A 164 -1.43 -12.48 -0.37
N GLU A 165 -0.83 -13.67 -0.34
CA GLU A 165 0.33 -13.96 0.51
C GLU A 165 1.57 -13.16 0.09
N GLN A 166 1.79 -12.99 -1.22
CA GLN A 166 2.93 -12.23 -1.74
C GLN A 166 2.78 -10.74 -1.41
N VAL A 167 1.57 -10.21 -1.60
CA VAL A 167 1.23 -8.82 -1.28
C VAL A 167 1.36 -8.57 0.22
N ALA A 168 0.80 -9.45 1.06
CA ALA A 168 0.90 -9.35 2.51
C ALA A 168 2.36 -9.36 3.00
N LYS A 169 3.19 -10.26 2.45
CA LYS A 169 4.61 -10.34 2.81
C LYS A 169 5.35 -9.03 2.51
N GLN A 170 5.07 -8.40 1.38
CA GLN A 170 5.68 -7.12 1.01
C GLN A 170 5.21 -6.00 1.95
N ILE A 171 3.91 -5.91 2.23
CA ILE A 171 3.33 -4.92 3.16
C ILE A 171 3.93 -5.05 4.56
N VAL A 172 3.99 -6.28 5.09
CA VAL A 172 4.56 -6.54 6.42
C VAL A 172 6.04 -6.14 6.46
N LYS A 173 6.81 -6.50 5.43
CA LYS A 173 8.22 -6.11 5.33
C LYS A 173 8.39 -4.60 5.35
N ASP A 174 7.63 -3.88 4.53
CA ASP A 174 7.72 -2.42 4.42
C ASP A 174 7.29 -1.73 5.71
N ALA A 175 6.21 -2.19 6.34
CA ALA A 175 5.74 -1.66 7.62
C ALA A 175 6.75 -1.86 8.75
N ILE A 176 7.35 -3.05 8.84
CA ILE A 176 8.41 -3.34 9.81
C ILE A 176 9.62 -2.43 9.60
N GLN A 177 9.99 -2.15 8.35
CA GLN A 177 11.11 -1.27 8.02
C GLN A 177 10.78 0.22 8.21
N GLY A 178 9.52 0.55 8.45
CA GLY A 178 9.02 1.92 8.54
C GLY A 178 8.95 2.63 7.18
N ASN A 179 8.94 1.87 6.07
CA ASN A 179 8.79 2.39 4.71
C ASN A 179 7.43 3.07 4.57
N PHE A 180 7.41 4.32 4.13
CA PHE A 180 6.16 5.06 3.99
C PHE A 180 5.27 4.49 2.88
N ASN A 181 5.85 4.12 1.74
CA ASN A 181 5.12 3.51 0.64
C ASN A 181 5.43 2.01 0.55
N SER A 182 4.37 1.19 0.43
CA SER A 182 4.48 -0.23 0.11
C SER A 182 3.83 -0.50 -1.23
N SER A 183 4.59 -1.07 -2.17
CA SER A 183 4.12 -1.46 -3.50
C SER A 183 4.78 -2.75 -3.93
N LEU A 184 4.18 -3.45 -4.90
CA LEU A 184 4.67 -4.73 -5.39
C LEU A 184 5.06 -4.64 -6.86
N GLY A 185 6.20 -5.25 -7.21
CA GLY A 185 6.68 -5.31 -8.60
C GLY A 185 7.25 -4.00 -9.12
N SER A 186 7.78 -4.04 -10.34
CA SER A 186 8.39 -2.88 -10.99
C SER A 186 7.37 -1.80 -11.34
N ASP A 187 6.16 -2.20 -11.76
CA ASP A 187 5.10 -1.24 -12.11
C ASP A 187 4.58 -0.52 -10.86
N GLY A 188 4.39 -1.26 -9.76
CA GLY A 188 4.02 -0.68 -8.47
C GLY A 188 5.09 0.29 -7.95
N TYR A 189 6.37 -0.10 -8.02
CA TYR A 189 7.48 0.78 -7.64
C TYR A 189 7.54 2.04 -8.50
N MET A 190 7.41 1.90 -9.82
CA MET A 190 7.41 3.02 -10.75
C MET A 190 6.25 3.97 -10.47
N LEU A 191 5.04 3.43 -10.28
CA LEU A 191 3.86 4.24 -9.97
C LEU A 191 4.04 4.97 -8.63
N SER A 192 4.50 4.28 -7.59
CA SER A 192 4.79 4.86 -6.28
C SER A 192 5.82 5.99 -6.38
N ALA A 193 6.89 5.82 -7.15
CA ALA A 193 7.88 6.85 -7.37
C ALA A 193 7.33 8.06 -8.16
N LEU A 194 6.41 7.84 -9.11
CA LEU A 194 5.77 8.91 -9.88
C LEU A 194 4.73 9.69 -9.08
N THR A 195 4.11 9.06 -8.09
CA THR A 195 3.06 9.65 -7.25
C THR A 195 3.55 10.01 -5.86
N CYS A 196 4.86 9.92 -5.59
CA CYS A 196 5.39 10.13 -4.24
C CYS A 196 5.18 11.56 -3.74
N GLY A 197 5.07 12.57 -4.62
CA GLY A 197 4.80 13.95 -4.19
C GLY A 197 5.82 14.43 -3.14
N MET A 198 5.33 14.85 -1.97
CA MET A 198 6.15 15.23 -0.81
C MET A 198 6.18 14.14 0.27
N ALA A 199 5.82 12.91 -0.08
CA ALA A 199 5.81 11.77 0.84
C ALA A 199 7.19 11.59 1.50
N PRO A 200 7.21 11.20 2.79
CA PRO A 200 8.46 10.93 3.50
C PRO A 200 9.28 9.83 2.83
N VAL A 201 10.60 10.04 2.76
CA VAL A 201 11.58 9.01 2.37
C VAL A 201 12.22 8.41 3.61
N THR A 202 12.48 7.12 3.57
CA THR A 202 13.10 6.38 4.68
C THR A 202 14.61 6.27 4.58
N SER A 203 15.15 6.52 3.39
CA SER A 203 16.58 6.51 3.14
C SER A 203 16.98 7.58 2.12
N ILE A 204 18.21 8.07 2.23
CA ILE A 204 18.73 9.05 1.25
C ILE A 204 18.81 8.40 -0.14
N THR A 205 19.14 7.11 -0.19
CA THR A 205 19.25 6.35 -1.43
C THR A 205 17.91 6.23 -2.14
N GLU A 206 16.81 6.01 -1.40
CA GLU A 206 15.44 6.04 -1.94
C GLU A 206 15.14 7.41 -2.57
N GLY A 207 15.38 8.51 -1.84
CA GLY A 207 15.14 9.86 -2.35
C GLY A 207 15.98 10.18 -3.59
N LEU A 208 17.25 9.79 -3.61
CA LEU A 208 18.12 9.99 -4.77
C LEU A 208 17.66 9.16 -5.97
N GLN A 209 17.26 7.91 -5.75
CA GLN A 209 16.72 7.06 -6.81
C GLN A 209 15.48 7.69 -7.42
N GLN A 210 14.52 8.15 -6.59
CA GLN A 210 13.32 8.85 -7.06
C GLN A 210 13.68 10.06 -7.93
N VAL A 211 14.58 10.93 -7.46
CA VAL A 211 15.01 12.13 -8.22
C VAL A 211 15.61 11.77 -9.58
N VAL A 212 16.48 10.76 -9.62
CA VAL A 212 17.18 10.35 -10.85
C VAL A 212 16.25 9.63 -11.82
N THR A 213 15.33 8.79 -11.33
CA THR A 213 14.46 7.98 -12.19
C THR A 213 13.17 8.69 -12.61
N MET A 214 12.80 9.80 -11.96
CA MET A 214 11.52 10.49 -12.19
C MET A 214 11.26 10.80 -13.67
N GLY A 215 12.24 11.36 -14.39
CA GLY A 215 12.08 11.71 -15.81
C GLY A 215 11.91 10.49 -16.72
N LEU A 216 12.66 9.42 -16.45
CA LEU A 216 12.56 8.16 -17.18
C LEU A 216 11.19 7.51 -16.94
N PHE A 217 10.80 7.36 -15.68
CA PHE A 217 9.50 6.79 -15.30
C PHE A 217 8.35 7.61 -15.86
N ARG A 218 8.47 8.95 -15.89
CA ARG A 218 7.44 9.80 -16.47
C ARG A 218 7.29 9.57 -17.96
N THR A 219 8.41 9.39 -18.66
CA THR A 219 8.41 9.06 -20.09
C THR A 219 7.70 7.73 -20.35
N ILE A 220 8.01 6.69 -19.56
CA ILE A 220 7.34 5.38 -19.64
C ILE A 220 5.84 5.51 -19.34
N ALA A 221 5.46 6.27 -18.31
CA ALA A 221 4.07 6.47 -17.92
C ALA A 221 3.23 7.16 -18.99
N LEU A 222 3.82 8.04 -19.83
CA LEU A 222 3.11 8.64 -20.96
C LEU A 222 2.65 7.59 -21.99
N PHE A 223 3.41 6.51 -22.18
CA PHE A 223 2.99 5.39 -23.04
C PHE A 223 1.83 4.61 -22.42
N TYR A 224 1.86 4.37 -21.10
CA TYR A 224 0.74 3.77 -20.38
C TYR A 224 -0.53 4.61 -20.51
N LEU A 225 -0.44 5.91 -20.29
CA LEU A 225 -1.58 6.84 -20.44
C LEU A 225 -2.13 6.82 -21.87
N GLY A 226 -1.26 6.85 -22.89
CA GLY A 226 -1.69 6.73 -24.28
C GLY A 226 -2.39 5.40 -24.59
N SER A 227 -1.94 4.30 -23.98
CA SER A 227 -2.59 2.99 -24.09
C SER A 227 -3.97 2.99 -23.44
N PHE A 228 -4.09 3.54 -22.22
CA PHE A 228 -5.36 3.65 -21.50
C PHE A 228 -6.36 4.52 -22.25
N ASP A 229 -5.94 5.67 -22.78
CA ASP A 229 -6.77 6.52 -23.65
C ASP A 229 -7.25 5.76 -24.89
N SER A 230 -6.39 4.92 -25.48
CA SER A 230 -6.77 4.08 -26.62
C SER A 230 -7.85 3.07 -26.24
N ILE A 231 -7.75 2.41 -25.08
CA ILE A 231 -8.75 1.46 -24.58
C ILE A 231 -10.09 2.18 -24.37
N VAL A 232 -10.08 3.31 -23.66
CA VAL A 232 -11.30 4.09 -23.38
C VAL A 232 -11.98 4.52 -24.67
N ARG A 233 -11.23 5.06 -25.64
CA ARG A 233 -11.78 5.45 -26.95
C ARG A 233 -12.38 4.27 -27.70
N ARG A 234 -11.74 3.09 -27.69
CA ARG A 234 -12.29 1.89 -28.34
C ARG A 234 -13.62 1.46 -27.72
N CYS A 235 -13.71 1.45 -26.40
CA CYS A 235 -14.95 1.11 -25.71
C CYS A 235 -16.07 2.11 -26.01
N MET A 236 -15.76 3.42 -26.02
CA MET A 236 -16.73 4.46 -26.40
C MET A 236 -17.28 4.23 -27.82
N MET A 237 -16.39 4.02 -28.80
CA MET A 237 -16.78 3.77 -30.19
C MET A 237 -17.61 2.49 -30.35
N GLN A 238 -17.35 1.46 -29.54
CA GLN A 238 -18.15 0.22 -29.54
C GLN A 238 -19.55 0.46 -28.98
N ARG A 239 -19.69 1.23 -27.89
CA ARG A 239 -20.99 1.59 -27.31
C ARG A 239 -21.84 2.39 -28.28
N GLU A 240 -21.28 3.42 -28.91
CA GLU A 240 -21.99 4.24 -29.91
C GLU A 240 -22.52 3.39 -31.07
N LYS A 241 -21.71 2.44 -31.56
CA LYS A 241 -22.14 1.51 -32.63
C LYS A 241 -23.30 0.63 -32.19
N SER A 242 -23.26 0.08 -30.97
CA SER A 242 -24.35 -0.74 -30.44
C SER A 242 -25.64 0.06 -30.27
N GLU A 243 -25.57 1.30 -29.76
CA GLU A 243 -26.75 2.16 -29.63
C GLU A 243 -27.38 2.53 -30.98
N ILE A 244 -26.56 2.74 -32.02
CA ILE A 244 -27.06 3.00 -33.38
C ILE A 244 -27.73 1.74 -33.95
N ALA A 245 -27.16 0.55 -33.71
CA ALA A 245 -27.73 -0.72 -34.13
C ALA A 245 -29.09 -0.97 -33.46
N ASP A 246 -29.21 -0.74 -32.15
CA ASP A 246 -30.47 -0.92 -31.41
C ASP A 246 -31.56 0.07 -31.83
N LYS A 247 -31.19 1.28 -32.28
CA LYS A 247 -32.15 2.28 -32.80
C LYS A 247 -32.60 1.99 -34.24
N THR A 248 -31.88 1.14 -34.97
CA THR A 248 -32.17 0.81 -36.37
C THR A 248 -32.75 -0.60 -36.56
N ALA A 249 -32.86 -1.39 -35.49
CA ALA A 249 -33.55 -2.67 -35.40
C ALA A 249 -35.01 -2.51 -34.94
#